data_AF-A0A7Y4YVS5-F1
#
_entry.id   AF-A0A7Y4YVS5-F1
#
_cell.length_a   1.000
_cell.length_b   1.000
_cell.length_c   1.000
_cell.angle_alpha   90.00
_cell.angle_beta   90.00
_cell.angle_gamma   90.00
#
_symmetry.space_group_name_H-M   'P 1'
#
loop_
_entity.id
_entity.type
_entity.pdbx_description
1 polymer ?
#
loop_
_entity_poly.entity_id
_entity_poly.type
_entity_poly.pdbx_seq_one_letter_code
_entity_poly.pdbx_strand_id
1 'polypeptide(L)' 'LRRKIEQDSRNPTLIQTVWGGGYMLAADVRRVAAG' A
#
# COMPACT_ATOMS: atom_id res chain seq x y z
N LEU A 1 6.05 7.30 -1.73
CA LEU A 1 5.72 5.90 -2.07
C LEU A 1 4.62 5.82 -3.13
N ARG A 2 3.43 6.39 -2.92
CA ARG A 2 2.29 6.34 -3.87
C ARG A 2 2.67 6.56 -5.34
N ARG A 3 3.38 7.65 -5.68
CA ARG A 3 3.87 7.93 -7.05
C ARG A 3 4.73 6.83 -7.71
N LYS A 4 5.27 5.89 -6.93
CA LYS A 4 6.15 4.82 -7.41
C LYS A 4 5.44 3.47 -7.56
N ILE A 5 4.37 3.22 -6.80
CA ILE A 5 3.76 1.88 -6.71
C ILE A 5 2.26 1.88 -7.03
N GLU A 6 1.58 3.02 -6.95
CA GLU A 6 0.17 3.14 -7.33
C GLU A 6 0.08 3.34 -8.83
N GLN A 7 -0.93 2.74 -9.45
CA GLN A 7 -1.25 2.98 -10.86
C GLN A 7 -1.73 4.43 -11.10
N ASP A 8 -2.58 4.96 -10.20
CA ASP A 8 -2.92 6.38 -10.13
C ASP A 8 -2.69 6.91 -8.71
N SER A 9 -1.69 7.78 -8.58
CA SER A 9 -1.34 8.36 -7.28
C SER A 9 -2.42 9.27 -6.66
N ARG A 10 -3.41 9.71 -7.45
CA ARG A 10 -4.55 10.52 -6.97
C ARG A 10 -5.70 9.66 -6.44
N ASN A 11 -5.77 8.40 -6.85
CA ASN A 11 -6.76 7.43 -6.38
C ASN A 11 -6.04 6.18 -5.84
N PRO A 12 -5.39 6.28 -4.66
CA PRO A 12 -4.53 5.23 -4.15
C PRO A 12 -5.33 4.00 -3.71
N THR A 13 -4.90 2.82 -4.14
CA THR A 13 -5.53 1.54 -3.80
C THR A 13 -4.65 0.69 -2.89
N LEU A 14 -3.32 0.83 -2.97
CA LEU A 14 -2.38 0.06 -2.16
C LEU A 14 -2.12 0.70 -0.80
N ILE A 15 -1.92 2.02 -0.73
CA ILE A 15 -1.62 2.72 0.53
C ILE A 15 -2.82 3.56 0.95
N GLN A 16 -3.66 2.99 1.81
CA GLN A 16 -4.86 3.66 2.32
C GLN A 16 -4.53 4.57 3.51
N THR A 17 -5.21 5.71 3.61
CA THR A 17 -5.15 6.59 4.78
C THR A 17 -6.24 6.17 5.76
N VAL A 18 -5.87 5.95 7.02
CA VAL A 18 -6.80 5.65 8.11
C VAL A 18 -6.85 6.84 9.07
N TRP A 19 -8.04 7.43 9.24
CA TRP A 19 -8.24 8.59 10.12
C TRP A 19 -7.88 8.26 11.57
N GLY A 20 -6.90 8.99 12.12
CA GLY A 20 -6.37 8.74 13.47
C GLY A 20 -5.46 7.50 13.60
N GLY A 21 -5.24 6.73 12.53
CA GLY A 21 -4.47 5.48 12.56
C GLY A 21 -3.23 5.45 11.63
N GLY A 22 -3.07 6.44 10.75
CA GLY A 22 -1.92 6.53 9.85
C GLY A 22 -2.19 5.91 8.47
N TYR A 23 -1.35 4.98 8.03
CA TYR A 23 -1.43 4.37 6.70
C TYR A 23 -1.48 2.84 6.79
N MET A 24 -2.24 2.21 5.88
CA MET A 24 -2.36 0.76 5.75
C MET A 24 -1.96 0.32 4.34
N LEU A 25 -1.23 -0.80 4.26
CA LEU A 25 -1.04 -1.52 2.99
C LEU A 25 -2.27 -2.41 2.75
N ALA A 26 -3.08 -2.07 1.76
CA ALA A 26 -4.30 -2.77 1.37
C ALA A 26 -4.00 -3.81 0.27
N ALA A 27 -3.08 -4.73 0.56
CA ALA A 27 -2.75 -5.84 -0.31
C ALA A 27 -2.50 -7.10 0.52
N ASP A 28 -2.71 -8.27 -0.08
CA ASP A 28 -2.38 -9.54 0.56
C ASP A 28 -0.87 -9.65 0.77
N VAL A 29 -0.47 -9.81 2.04
CA VAL A 29 0.94 -9.92 2.42
C VAL A 29 1.28 -11.39 2.61
N ARG A 30 2.30 -11.85 1.87
CA ARG A 30 2.90 -13.18 2.06
C ARG A 30 4.40 -13.07 2.23
N ARG A 31 4.98 -14.01 2.99
CA ARG A 31 6.43 -14.16 3.02
C ARG A 31 6.90 -14.85 1.74
N VAL A 32 7.98 -14.35 1.17
CA VAL A 32 8.72 -15.04 0.11
C VAL A 32 9.83 -15.81 0.81
N ALA A 33 9.95 -17.12 0.54
CA ALA A 33 11.05 -17.92 1.06
C ALA A 33 12.38 -17.35 0.53
N ALA A 34 13.41 -17.30 1.36
CA ALA A 34 14.75 -16.99 0.90
C ALA A 34 15.20 -18.14 -0.02
N GLY A 35 15.55 -17.80 -1.26
CA GLY A 35 16.19 -18.71 -2.21
C GLY A 35 17.66 -18.92 -1.88
#